data_AF-A0A3N5GQZ7-F1
#
_entry.id   AF-A0A3N5GQZ7-F1
#
_cell.length_a   1.000
_cell.length_b   1.000
_cell.length_c   1.000
_cell.angle_alpha   90.00
_cell.angle_beta   90.00
_cell.angle_gamma   90.00
#
_symmetry.space_group_name_H-M   'P 1'
#
loop_
_entity.id
_entity.type
_entity.pdbx_description
1 polymer ?
#
loop_
_entity_poly.entity_id
_entity_poly.type
_entity_poly.pdbx_seq_one_letter_code
_entity_poly.pdbx_strand_id
1 'polypeptide(L)'
;MMPDGSASMEAGSISHYKEFLIILGVSGLVVPLFLRIGINAVLAYLMVGILLSADVLGQLARIFSPLEALVIHHRESIAQMGELGVVFLLFLIGLELSFERLNTMRRLVFGLGGLQVIITLAAIAAILFAIGFDSATALVAGAALSLSSTAIVVQLLSDAKRLGSQTGRTSFAILLFQDL
;
A
#
# COMPACT_ATOMS: atom_id res chain seq x y z
N MET A 1 10.32 -48.08 2.03
CA MET A 1 10.79 -46.79 1.48
C MET A 1 9.83 -45.72 1.99
N MET A 2 10.20 -44.98 3.04
CA MET A 2 9.48 -43.75 3.41
C MET A 2 9.80 -42.69 2.35
N PRO A 3 8.82 -41.94 1.82
CA PRO A 3 9.11 -40.77 1.00
C PRO A 3 9.84 -39.72 1.87
N ASP A 4 10.99 -39.29 1.38
CA ASP A 4 11.92 -38.36 2.03
C ASP A 4 11.23 -37.00 2.26
N GLY A 5 10.97 -36.63 3.52
CA GLY A 5 10.34 -35.35 3.89
C GLY A 5 11.22 -34.12 3.61
N SER A 6 12.49 -34.34 3.28
CA SER A 6 13.47 -33.32 2.88
C SER A 6 13.13 -32.67 1.52
N ALA A 7 12.64 -33.45 0.55
CA ALA A 7 12.33 -32.97 -0.80
C ALA A 7 11.12 -32.01 -0.84
N SER A 8 10.13 -32.20 0.05
CA SER A 8 8.99 -31.29 0.17
C SER A 8 9.34 -29.93 0.79
N MET A 9 10.36 -29.86 1.66
CA MET A 9 10.81 -28.59 2.25
C MET A 9 11.67 -27.76 1.29
N GLU A 10 12.50 -28.39 0.46
CA GLU A 10 13.29 -27.70 -0.57
C GLU A 10 12.41 -27.15 -1.70
N ALA A 11 11.40 -27.92 -2.16
CA ALA A 11 10.48 -27.50 -3.20
C ALA A 11 9.66 -26.25 -2.81
N GLY A 12 9.25 -26.17 -1.53
CA GLY A 12 8.58 -24.99 -0.98
C GLY A 12 9.46 -23.75 -1.08
N SER A 13 10.69 -23.79 -0.56
CA SER A 13 11.62 -22.65 -0.57
C SER A 13 11.91 -22.13 -1.98
N ILE A 14 12.18 -23.02 -2.95
CA ILE A 14 12.48 -22.63 -4.34
C ILE A 14 11.29 -21.91 -4.99
N SER A 15 10.05 -22.33 -4.71
CA SER A 15 8.85 -21.68 -5.23
C SER A 15 8.69 -20.25 -4.71
N HIS A 16 9.06 -19.99 -3.46
CA HIS A 16 8.94 -18.66 -2.85
C HIS A 16 9.86 -17.63 -3.53
N TYR A 17 11.13 -17.99 -3.74
CA TYR A 17 12.08 -17.12 -4.42
C TYR A 17 11.72 -16.88 -5.88
N LYS A 18 11.19 -17.90 -6.57
CA LYS A 18 10.73 -17.79 -7.95
C LYS A 18 9.63 -16.74 -8.10
N GLU A 19 8.59 -16.79 -7.27
CA GLU A 19 7.48 -15.83 -7.32
C GLU A 19 7.96 -14.40 -7.05
N PHE A 20 8.87 -14.22 -6.09
CA PHE A 20 9.50 -12.92 -5.83
C PHE A 20 10.29 -12.40 -7.04
N LEU A 21 11.12 -13.25 -7.67
CA LEU A 21 11.87 -12.88 -8.87
C LEU A 21 10.96 -12.54 -10.05
N ILE A 22 9.81 -13.22 -10.18
CA ILE A 22 8.79 -12.90 -11.18
C ILE A 22 8.21 -11.52 -10.92
N ILE A 23 7.77 -11.22 -9.70
CA ILE A 23 7.25 -9.89 -9.35
C ILE A 23 8.30 -8.82 -9.64
N LEU A 24 9.55 -9.04 -9.22
CA LEU A 24 10.64 -8.09 -9.43
C LEU A 24 10.94 -7.87 -10.92
N GLY A 25 11.02 -8.95 -11.69
CA GLY A 25 11.28 -8.89 -13.14
C GLY A 25 10.14 -8.24 -13.91
N VAL A 26 8.90 -8.64 -13.65
CA VAL A 26 7.71 -8.07 -14.29
C VAL A 26 7.54 -6.60 -13.90
N SER A 27 7.64 -6.27 -12.61
CA SER A 27 7.54 -4.89 -12.14
C SER A 27 8.64 -4.02 -12.74
N GLY A 28 9.87 -4.53 -12.80
CA GLY A 28 11.01 -3.82 -13.39
C GLY A 28 10.83 -3.49 -14.88
N LEU A 29 10.00 -4.23 -15.61
CA LEU A 29 9.67 -3.96 -17.00
C LEU A 29 8.41 -3.10 -17.15
N VAL A 30 7.35 -3.47 -16.43
CA VAL A 30 5.99 -2.94 -16.60
C VAL A 30 5.82 -1.59 -15.90
N VAL A 31 6.39 -1.39 -14.72
CA VAL A 31 6.26 -0.14 -13.97
C VAL A 31 6.88 1.04 -14.72
N PRO A 32 8.11 0.97 -15.28
CA PRO A 32 8.65 2.07 -16.09
C PRO A 32 7.79 2.41 -17.32
N LEU A 33 7.13 1.41 -17.93
CA LEU A 33 6.22 1.64 -19.05
C LEU A 33 4.97 2.41 -18.59
N PHE A 34 4.41 2.03 -17.44
CA PHE A 34 3.27 2.74 -16.84
C PHE A 34 3.62 4.18 -16.43
N LEU A 35 4.81 4.39 -15.87
CA LEU A 35 5.32 5.73 -15.56
C LEU A 35 5.44 6.60 -16.81
N ARG A 36 5.82 6.04 -17.97
CA ARG A 36 5.90 6.78 -19.24
C ARG A 36 4.55 7.28 -19.74
N ILE A 37 3.46 6.55 -19.47
CA ILE A 37 2.10 6.98 -19.84
C ILE A 37 1.43 7.84 -18.76
N GLY A 38 2.17 8.24 -17.72
CA GLY A 38 1.68 9.13 -16.66
C GLY A 38 0.95 8.45 -15.51
N ILE A 39 0.97 7.11 -15.43
CA ILE A 39 0.44 6.38 -14.27
C ILE A 39 1.45 6.46 -13.13
N ASN A 40 0.97 6.66 -11.91
CA ASN A 40 1.79 6.73 -10.71
C ASN A 40 2.40 5.34 -10.37
N ALA A 41 3.64 5.31 -9.85
CA ALA A 41 4.34 4.10 -9.42
C ALA A 41 3.48 3.18 -8.54
N VAL A 42 2.80 3.72 -7.53
CA VAL A 42 1.97 2.91 -6.61
C VAL A 42 0.84 2.21 -7.37
N LEU A 43 0.14 2.93 -8.26
CA LEU A 43 -0.92 2.35 -9.08
C LEU A 43 -0.36 1.29 -10.04
N ALA A 44 0.82 1.51 -10.60
CA ALA A 44 1.49 0.55 -11.46
C ALA A 44 1.84 -0.74 -10.71
N TYR A 45 2.38 -0.66 -9.49
CA TYR A 45 2.65 -1.83 -8.65
C TYR A 45 1.38 -2.58 -8.25
N LEU A 46 0.30 -1.87 -7.89
CA LEU A 46 -1.00 -2.49 -7.60
C LEU A 46 -1.56 -3.22 -8.83
N MET A 47 -1.47 -2.59 -9.99
CA MET A 47 -1.88 -3.21 -11.25
C MET A 47 -1.07 -4.47 -11.52
N VAL A 48 0.27 -4.43 -11.41
CA VAL A 48 1.11 -5.62 -11.61
C VAL A 48 0.71 -6.75 -10.65
N GLY A 49 0.48 -6.45 -9.37
CA GLY A 49 0.03 -7.44 -8.39
C GLY A 49 -1.32 -8.07 -8.75
N ILE A 50 -2.29 -7.25 -9.18
CA ILE A 50 -3.59 -7.73 -9.66
C ILE A 50 -3.42 -8.58 -10.93
N LEU A 51 -2.62 -8.11 -11.89
CA LEU A 51 -2.39 -8.80 -13.15
C LEU A 51 -1.67 -10.13 -12.97
N LEU A 52 -0.77 -10.28 -11.99
CA LEU A 52 -0.04 -11.52 -11.72
C LEU A 52 -0.76 -12.47 -10.76
N SER A 53 -1.89 -12.03 -10.18
CA SER A 53 -2.70 -12.84 -9.29
C SER A 53 -3.28 -14.06 -10.00
N ALA A 54 -3.33 -15.20 -9.29
CA ALA A 54 -4.01 -16.42 -9.77
C ALA A 54 -5.46 -16.20 -10.21
N ASP A 55 -6.17 -15.24 -9.61
CA ASP A 55 -7.58 -14.98 -9.99
C ASP A 55 -7.70 -14.34 -11.38
N VAL A 56 -6.70 -13.56 -11.80
CA VAL A 56 -6.70 -12.83 -13.08
C VAL A 56 -5.86 -13.58 -14.10
N LEU A 57 -4.57 -13.78 -13.82
CA LEU A 57 -3.66 -14.46 -14.73
C LEU A 57 -3.92 -15.96 -14.80
N GLY A 58 -4.33 -16.58 -13.69
CA GLY A 58 -4.60 -18.01 -13.67
C GLY A 58 -5.78 -18.41 -14.56
N GLN A 59 -6.74 -17.52 -14.79
CA GLN A 59 -7.80 -17.74 -15.78
C GLN A 59 -7.26 -17.72 -17.22
N LEU A 60 -6.33 -16.81 -17.51
CA LEU A 60 -5.68 -16.70 -18.83
C LEU A 60 -4.65 -17.81 -19.08
N ALA A 61 -3.96 -18.26 -18.03
CA ALA A 61 -2.98 -19.34 -18.07
C ALA A 61 -3.61 -20.70 -18.44
N ARG A 62 -4.90 -20.90 -18.14
CA ARG A 62 -5.65 -22.09 -18.62
C ARG A 62 -5.79 -22.14 -20.14
N ILE A 63 -5.69 -21.00 -20.82
CA ILE A 63 -5.78 -20.87 -22.28
C ILE A 63 -4.38 -20.85 -22.90
N PHE A 64 -3.40 -20.25 -22.22
CA PHE A 64 -2.01 -20.17 -22.66
C PHE A 64 -1.05 -20.78 -21.63
N SER A 65 -0.61 -22.02 -21.89
CA SER A 65 0.33 -22.78 -21.07
C SER A 65 1.61 -22.03 -20.62
N PRO A 66 2.27 -21.17 -21.42
CA PRO A 66 3.46 -20.45 -20.94
C PRO A 66 3.16 -19.38 -19.89
N LEU A 67 1.92 -18.91 -19.75
CA LEU A 67 1.56 -17.89 -18.75
C LEU A 67 1.47 -18.48 -17.34
N GLU A 68 1.29 -19.80 -17.21
CA GLU A 68 1.25 -20.50 -15.91
C GLU A 68 2.54 -20.26 -15.12
N ALA A 69 3.67 -20.12 -15.80
CA ALA A 69 4.96 -19.86 -15.16
C ALA A 69 5.05 -18.50 -14.46
N LEU A 70 4.19 -17.52 -14.82
CA LEU A 70 4.12 -16.18 -14.24
C LEU A 70 3.05 -16.05 -13.14
N VAL A 71 2.23 -17.07 -12.92
CA VAL A 71 1.13 -17.01 -11.95
C VAL A 71 1.69 -17.09 -10.53
N ILE A 72 1.23 -16.18 -9.68
CA ILE A 72 1.53 -16.17 -8.25
C ILE A 72 0.52 -17.05 -7.51
N HIS A 73 0.99 -18.09 -6.84
CA HIS A 73 0.16 -19.01 -6.08
C HIS A 73 0.28 -18.79 -4.56
N HIS A 74 1.44 -18.37 -4.06
CA HIS A 74 1.73 -18.26 -2.62
C HIS A 74 1.69 -16.81 -2.13
N ARG A 75 0.48 -16.28 -1.95
CA ARG A 75 0.27 -14.88 -1.49
C ARG A 75 0.85 -14.60 -0.11
N GLU A 76 0.82 -15.58 0.79
CA GLU A 76 1.25 -15.41 2.19
C GLU A 76 2.75 -15.07 2.29
N SER A 77 3.57 -15.72 1.47
CA SER A 77 5.02 -15.53 1.45
C SER A 77 5.41 -14.16 0.88
N ILE A 78 4.68 -13.69 -0.13
CA ILE A 78 4.86 -12.35 -0.69
C ILE A 78 4.39 -11.28 0.30
N ALA A 79 3.31 -11.54 1.04
CA ALA A 79 2.81 -10.62 2.07
C ALA A 79 3.85 -10.39 3.17
N GLN A 80 4.49 -11.44 3.69
CA GLN A 80 5.54 -11.33 4.71
C GLN A 80 6.71 -10.44 4.25
N MET A 81 7.11 -10.55 2.98
CA MET A 81 8.16 -9.70 2.40
C MET A 81 7.68 -8.25 2.22
N GLY A 82 6.43 -8.06 1.82
CA GLY A 82 5.80 -6.74 1.71
C GLY A 82 5.73 -6.02 3.06
N GLU A 83 5.38 -6.73 4.13
CA GLU A 83 5.36 -6.21 5.50
C GLU A 83 6.75 -5.70 5.92
N LEU A 84 7.79 -6.47 5.65
CA LEU A 84 9.17 -6.05 5.91
C LEU A 84 9.54 -4.76 5.15
N GLY A 85 9.11 -4.64 3.89
CA GLY A 85 9.28 -3.44 3.08
C GLY A 85 8.58 -2.22 3.68
N VAL A 86 7.35 -2.37 4.16
CA VAL A 86 6.61 -1.31 4.86
C VAL A 86 7.30 -0.94 6.17
N VAL A 87 7.79 -1.91 6.95
CA VAL A 87 8.54 -1.64 8.20
C VAL A 87 9.80 -0.82 7.91
N PHE A 88 10.58 -1.17 6.88
CA PHE A 88 11.76 -0.38 6.50
C PHE A 88 11.39 1.02 6.01
N LEU A 89 10.30 1.16 5.25
CA LEU A 89 9.81 2.47 4.80
C LEU A 89 9.44 3.35 5.99
N LEU A 90 8.63 2.83 6.92
CA LEU A 90 8.23 3.55 8.14
C LEU A 90 9.43 3.88 9.03
N PHE A 91 10.42 2.98 9.12
CA PHE A 91 11.67 3.23 9.84
C PHE A 91 12.46 4.39 9.21
N LEU A 92 12.63 4.39 7.88
CA LEU A 92 13.34 5.45 7.17
C LEU A 92 12.63 6.80 7.32
N ILE A 93 11.30 6.82 7.25
CA ILE A 93 10.49 8.01 7.52
C ILE A 93 10.69 8.48 8.96
N GLY A 94 10.73 7.56 9.92
CA GLY A 94 11.02 7.83 11.32
C GLY A 94 12.39 8.46 11.53
N LEU A 95 13.43 8.02 10.80
CA LEU A 95 14.76 8.63 10.83
C LEU A 95 14.79 10.05 10.24
N GLU A 96 13.91 10.36 9.28
CA GLU A 96 13.80 11.71 8.69
C GLU A 96 13.03 12.70 9.59
N LEU A 97 12.29 12.16 10.58
CA LEU A 97 11.54 12.91 11.57
C LEU A 97 12.34 13.10 12.86
N SER A 98 12.91 14.29 13.03
CA SER A 98 13.45 14.70 14.33
C SER A 98 12.35 15.22 15.26
N PHE A 99 12.58 15.14 16.57
CA PHE A 99 11.67 15.71 17.58
C PHE A 99 11.44 17.22 17.37
N GLU A 100 12.46 17.96 16.93
CA GLU A 100 12.36 19.38 16.59
C GLU A 100 11.41 19.62 15.41
N ARG A 101 11.49 18.77 14.37
CA ARG A 101 10.61 18.84 13.20
C ARG A 101 9.16 18.61 13.62
N LEU A 102 8.91 17.63 14.48
CA LEU A 102 7.59 17.35 15.04
C LEU A 102 7.04 18.53 15.86
N ASN A 103 7.84 19.08 16.77
CA ASN A 103 7.43 20.20 17.61
C ASN A 103 7.10 21.45 16.75
N THR A 104 7.84 21.67 15.67
CA THR A 104 7.57 22.76 14.71
C THR A 104 6.24 22.55 13.97
N MET A 105 5.88 21.29 13.70
CA MET A 105 4.67 20.92 12.96
C MET A 105 3.44 20.68 13.85
N ARG A 106 3.55 20.72 15.18
CA ARG A 106 2.45 20.39 16.11
C ARG A 106 1.11 21.10 15.84
N ARG A 107 1.16 22.37 15.41
CA ARG A 107 -0.05 23.14 15.06
C ARG A 107 -0.70 22.63 13.78
N LEU A 108 0.09 22.16 12.82
CA LEU A 108 -0.43 21.52 11.61
C LEU A 108 -1.02 20.15 11.94
N VAL A 109 -0.34 19.37 12.79
CA VAL A 109 -0.80 18.02 13.18
C VAL A 109 -2.12 18.09 13.94
N PHE A 110 -2.14 18.72 15.11
CA PHE A 110 -3.34 18.76 15.96
C PHE A 110 -4.40 19.77 15.51
N GLY A 111 -3.99 20.83 14.79
CA GLY A 111 -4.91 21.82 14.26
C GLY A 111 -5.52 21.38 12.93
N LEU A 112 -4.70 21.36 11.88
CA LEU A 112 -5.18 21.06 10.53
C LEU A 112 -5.51 19.57 10.33
N GLY A 113 -4.67 18.65 10.83
CA GLY A 113 -4.93 17.22 10.77
C GLY A 113 -6.23 16.84 11.49
N GLY A 114 -6.38 17.28 12.73
CA GLY A 114 -7.63 17.08 13.49
C GLY A 114 -8.86 17.66 12.79
N LEU A 115 -8.74 18.89 12.29
CA LEU A 115 -9.84 19.52 11.57
C LEU A 115 -10.19 18.77 10.27
N GLN A 116 -9.20 18.29 9.53
CA GLN A 116 -9.43 17.50 8.31
C GLN A 116 -10.19 16.21 8.64
N VAL A 117 -9.76 15.45 9.64
CA VAL A 117 -10.41 14.19 10.03
C VAL A 117 -11.85 14.44 10.45
N ILE A 118 -12.08 15.39 11.36
CA ILE A 118 -13.42 15.71 11.87
C ILE A 118 -14.36 16.16 10.75
N ILE A 119 -13.91 17.08 9.89
CA ILE A 119 -14.74 17.59 8.78
C ILE A 119 -15.07 16.46 7.80
N THR A 120 -14.09 15.63 7.44
CA THR A 120 -14.28 14.56 6.47
C THR A 120 -15.21 13.48 7.02
N LEU A 121 -15.00 13.07 8.28
CA LEU A 121 -15.89 12.15 8.99
C LEU A 121 -17.31 12.70 9.02
N ALA A 122 -17.50 13.94 9.46
CA ALA A 122 -18.82 14.56 9.58
C ALA A 122 -19.53 14.64 8.23
N ALA A 123 -18.81 15.02 7.16
CA ALA A 123 -19.36 15.08 5.81
C ALA A 123 -19.82 13.71 5.32
N ILE A 124 -18.99 12.67 5.47
CA ILE A 124 -19.32 11.31 5.03
C ILE A 124 -20.46 10.73 5.88
N ALA A 125 -20.42 10.90 7.20
CA ALA A 125 -21.47 10.43 8.09
C ALA A 125 -22.82 11.12 7.78
N ALA A 126 -22.82 12.43 7.49
CA ALA A 126 -24.02 13.15 7.09
C ALA A 126 -24.62 12.61 5.78
N ILE A 127 -23.76 12.29 4.79
CA ILE A 127 -24.20 11.66 3.53
C ILE A 127 -24.82 10.29 3.80
N LEU A 128 -24.17 9.45 4.61
CA LEU A 128 -24.68 8.10 4.93
C LEU A 128 -25.99 8.15 5.70
N PHE A 129 -26.12 9.08 6.64
CA PHE A 129 -27.37 9.31 7.36
C PHE A 129 -28.50 9.73 6.41
N ALA A 130 -28.22 10.61 5.44
CA ALA A 130 -29.19 11.05 4.45
C ALA A 130 -29.65 9.91 3.50
N ILE A 131 -28.82 8.89 3.29
CA ILE A 131 -29.14 7.70 2.47
C ILE A 131 -29.86 6.61 3.32
N GLY A 132 -30.04 6.83 4.62
CA GLY A 132 -30.84 5.97 5.49
C GLY A 132 -30.04 4.95 6.31
N PHE A 133 -28.72 5.08 6.38
CA PHE A 133 -27.92 4.30 7.33
C PHE A 133 -28.16 4.77 8.77
N ASP A 134 -28.08 3.85 9.73
CA ASP A 134 -28.16 4.20 11.15
C ASP A 134 -26.95 5.05 11.59
N SER A 135 -27.09 5.76 12.71
CA SER A 135 -26.07 6.68 13.23
C SER A 135 -24.74 5.99 13.55
N ALA A 136 -24.77 4.74 14.04
CA ALA A 136 -23.55 4.03 14.39
C ALA A 136 -22.78 3.63 13.12
N THR A 137 -23.47 3.05 12.13
CA THR A 137 -22.87 2.69 10.84
C THR A 137 -22.33 3.93 10.11
N ALA A 138 -23.11 5.02 10.07
CA ALA A 138 -22.69 6.26 9.43
C ALA A 138 -21.43 6.86 10.08
N LEU A 139 -21.36 6.89 11.42
CA LEU A 139 -20.20 7.41 12.14
C LEU A 139 -18.96 6.51 11.97
N VAL A 140 -19.13 5.18 12.09
CA VAL A 140 -18.02 4.22 11.93
C VAL A 140 -17.47 4.25 10.51
N ALA A 141 -18.34 4.21 9.51
CA ALA A 141 -17.92 4.30 8.10
C ALA A 141 -17.33 5.68 7.78
N GLY A 142 -17.91 6.76 8.31
CA GLY A 142 -17.35 8.11 8.17
C GLY A 142 -15.94 8.22 8.78
N ALA A 143 -15.73 7.64 9.96
CA ALA A 143 -14.41 7.60 10.59
C ALA A 143 -13.42 6.79 9.73
N ALA A 144 -13.80 5.57 9.33
CA ALA A 144 -12.95 4.71 8.52
C ALA A 144 -12.55 5.35 7.18
N LEU A 145 -13.49 6.02 6.51
CA LEU A 145 -13.27 6.67 5.21
C LEU A 145 -12.59 8.05 5.31
N SER A 146 -12.51 8.64 6.51
CA SER A 146 -11.82 9.92 6.72
C SER A 146 -10.29 9.80 6.76
N LEU A 147 -9.78 8.59 7.02
CA LEU A 147 -8.36 8.28 7.13
C LEU A 147 -7.73 8.05 5.74
N SER A 148 -6.46 8.41 5.61
CA SER A 148 -5.66 8.21 4.40
C SER A 148 -4.59 7.15 4.62
N SER A 149 -4.10 6.56 3.53
CA SER A 149 -2.99 5.61 3.60
C SER A 149 -1.64 6.34 3.70
N THR A 150 -1.04 6.36 4.89
CA THR A 150 0.26 7.01 5.15
C THR A 150 1.37 6.46 4.26
N ALA A 151 1.52 5.14 4.20
CA ALA A 151 2.57 4.50 3.40
C ALA A 151 2.51 4.92 1.92
N ILE A 152 1.30 4.94 1.33
CA ILE A 152 1.11 5.34 -0.06
C ILE A 152 1.43 6.82 -0.23
N VAL A 153 0.79 7.72 0.53
CA VAL A 153 0.95 9.17 0.32
C VAL A 153 2.39 9.61 0.56
N VAL A 154 3.06 9.07 1.59
CA VAL A 154 4.48 9.38 1.86
C VAL A 154 5.37 8.86 0.75
N GLN A 155 5.16 7.64 0.25
CA GLN A 155 5.90 7.12 -0.90
C GLN A 155 5.76 8.04 -2.12
N LEU A 156 4.53 8.49 -2.42
CA LEU A 156 4.27 9.40 -3.54
C LEU A 156 4.99 10.74 -3.40
N LEU A 157 5.00 11.30 -2.18
CA LEU A 157 5.71 12.54 -1.91
C LEU A 157 7.22 12.36 -1.96
N SER A 158 7.74 11.20 -1.55
CA SER A 158 9.16 10.85 -1.60
C SER A 158 9.64 10.68 -3.04
N ASP A 159 8.92 9.90 -3.85
CA ASP A 159 9.22 9.65 -5.26
C ASP A 159 9.21 10.95 -6.08
N ALA A 160 8.28 11.86 -5.75
CA ALA A 160 8.21 13.18 -6.37
C ALA A 160 9.23 14.19 -5.79
N LYS A 161 10.02 13.84 -4.78
CA LYS A 161 10.92 14.74 -4.01
C LYS A 161 10.19 15.95 -3.42
N ARG A 162 8.92 15.77 -3.01
CA ARG A 162 8.03 16.83 -2.52
C ARG A 162 7.79 16.80 -1.01
N LEU A 163 8.36 15.86 -0.25
CA LEU A 163 8.21 15.78 1.21
C LEU A 163 8.59 17.09 1.93
N GLY A 164 9.64 17.77 1.47
CA GLY A 164 10.09 19.05 2.04
C GLY A 164 9.25 20.28 1.64
N SER A 165 8.37 20.14 0.63
CA SER A 165 7.54 21.24 0.13
C SER A 165 6.44 21.63 1.10
N GLN A 166 5.84 22.81 0.94
CA GLN A 166 4.72 23.25 1.79
C GLN A 166 3.57 22.23 1.78
N THR A 167 3.13 21.80 0.60
CA THR A 167 2.09 20.77 0.46
C THR A 167 2.51 19.43 1.06
N GLY A 168 3.79 19.05 0.92
CA GLY A 168 4.34 17.83 1.51
C GLY A 168 4.27 17.85 3.03
N ARG A 169 4.71 18.94 3.67
CA ARG A 169 4.64 19.13 5.12
C ARG A 169 3.20 19.14 5.64
N THR A 170 2.29 19.81 4.94
CA THR A 170 0.87 19.84 5.29
C THR A 170 0.25 18.44 5.21
N SER A 171 0.48 17.72 4.10
CA SER A 171 -0.02 16.35 3.93
C SER A 171 0.56 15.42 4.98
N PHE A 172 1.86 15.52 5.24
CA PHE A 172 2.54 14.75 6.27
C PHE A 172 1.97 15.00 7.66
N ALA A 173 1.67 16.25 8.00
CA ALA A 173 1.07 16.58 9.29
C ALA A 173 -0.33 15.98 9.48
N ILE A 174 -1.13 15.94 8.41
CA ILE A 174 -2.46 15.31 8.42
C ILE A 174 -2.31 13.80 8.64
N LEU A 175 -1.42 13.13 7.89
CA LEU A 175 -1.16 11.70 8.03
C LEU A 175 -0.67 11.33 9.43
N LEU A 176 0.24 12.14 10.00
CA LEU A 176 0.73 11.90 11.35
C LEU A 176 -0.38 12.03 12.39
N PHE A 177 -1.36 12.91 12.20
CA PHE A 177 -2.52 12.99 13.08
C PHE A 177 -3.42 11.75 12.93
N GLN A 178 -3.55 11.21 11.72
CA GLN A 178 -4.36 10.02 11.46
C GLN A 178 -3.76 8.73 12.01
N ASP A 179 -2.42 8.65 12.08
CA ASP A 179 -1.70 7.50 12.64
C ASP A 179 -1.63 7.50 14.18
N LEU A 180 -1.92 8.63 14.84
CA LEU A 180 -1.92 8.79 16.31
C LEU A 180 -3.20 8.22 16.95
#